data_AF-A0A7V1XPP6-F1
#
_entry.id   AF-A0A7V1XPP6-F1
#
_cell.length_a   1.000
_cell.length_b   1.000
_cell.length_c   1.000
_cell.angle_alpha   90.00
_cell.angle_beta   90.00
_cell.angle_gamma   90.00
#
_symmetry.space_group_name_H-M   'P 1'
#
loop_
_entity.id
_entity.type
_entity.pdbx_description
1 polymer ?
#
loop_
_entity_poly.entity_id
_entity_poly.type
_entity_poly.pdbx_seq_one_letter_code
_entity_poly.pdbx_strand_id
1 'polypeptide(L)'
;MIAKNVHTVPHEANVSHPHLPERQVMRRAQELVKRQLADVEATLRHLPDLQPPNLRQAVEDIVASGGKRIRPIITLLIAGMFDQLDNPRAVSLASAVEMLHTATLVHDDLIDGSLVRRGAAAR
;
A
#
# COMPACT_ATOMS: atom_id res chain seq x y z
N MET A 1 43.64 -17.61 33.95
CA MET A 1 42.31 -18.19 33.65
C MET A 1 41.27 -17.16 34.03
N ILE A 2 40.68 -16.48 33.05
CA ILE A 2 39.71 -15.40 33.24
C ILE A 2 38.32 -16.03 33.37
N ALA A 3 37.65 -15.82 34.50
CA ALA A 3 36.27 -16.26 34.72
C ALA A 3 35.33 -15.39 33.85
N LYS A 4 34.57 -16.06 32.96
CA LYS A 4 33.56 -15.43 32.12
C LYS A 4 32.31 -15.16 32.96
N ASN A 5 32.07 -13.91 33.34
CA ASN A 5 30.76 -13.46 33.81
C ASN A 5 29.83 -13.37 32.61
N VAL A 6 29.04 -14.42 32.37
CA VAL A 6 27.87 -14.37 31.49
C VAL A 6 26.79 -13.60 32.25
N HIS A 7 26.59 -12.34 31.89
CA HIS A 7 25.40 -11.59 32.29
C HIS A 7 24.19 -12.26 31.65
N THR A 8 23.42 -13.00 32.45
CA THR A 8 22.09 -13.47 32.04
C THR A 8 21.20 -12.26 31.90
N VAL A 9 20.87 -11.90 30.66
CA VAL A 9 19.80 -10.94 30.37
C VAL A 9 18.52 -11.49 30.99
N PRO A 10 17.81 -10.75 31.86
CA PRO A 10 16.55 -11.22 32.39
C PRO A 10 15.60 -11.46 31.22
N HIS A 11 15.02 -12.66 31.16
CA HIS A 11 13.90 -12.94 30.27
C HIS A 11 12.77 -12.00 30.66
N GLU A 12 12.64 -10.89 29.94
CA GLU A 12 11.56 -9.94 30.16
C GLU A 12 10.23 -10.68 30.10
N ALA A 13 9.38 -10.31 31.05
CA ALA A 13 8.05 -10.84 31.23
C ALA A 13 7.30 -10.90 29.90
N ASN A 14 6.46 -11.93 29.74
CA ASN A 14 5.42 -12.00 28.73
C ASN A 14 4.44 -10.84 28.94
N VAL A 15 4.82 -9.63 28.53
CA VAL A 15 3.94 -8.47 28.48
C VAL A 15 2.93 -8.80 27.39
N SER A 16 1.72 -9.17 27.82
CA SER A 16 0.56 -9.28 26.94
C SER A 16 0.25 -7.88 26.41
N HIS A 17 0.96 -7.47 25.35
CA HIS A 17 0.62 -6.26 24.64
C HIS A 17 -0.80 -6.45 24.08
N PRO A 18 -1.77 -5.59 24.41
CA PRO A 18 -3.10 -5.71 23.85
C PRO A 18 -3.00 -5.58 22.33
N HIS A 19 -3.16 -6.69 21.62
CA HIS A 19 -3.20 -6.70 20.17
C HIS A 19 -4.45 -5.95 19.72
N LEU A 20 -4.26 -4.80 19.08
CA LEU A 20 -5.36 -4.10 18.43
C LEU A 20 -5.90 -4.97 17.29
N PRO A 21 -7.24 -5.04 17.11
CA PRO A 21 -7.82 -5.66 15.93
C PRO A 21 -7.27 -5.02 14.64
N GLU A 22 -7.06 -5.82 13.58
CA GLU A 22 -6.48 -5.36 12.30
C GLU A 22 -7.18 -4.09 11.77
N ARG A 23 -8.52 -4.06 11.82
CA ARG A 23 -9.32 -2.91 11.38
C ARG A 23 -8.98 -1.63 12.15
N GLN A 24 -8.70 -1.74 13.45
CA GLN A 24 -8.36 -0.60 14.29
C GLN A 24 -6.94 -0.11 14.05
N VAL A 25 -5.99 -1.04 13.85
CA VAL A 25 -4.62 -0.72 13.42
C VAL A 25 -4.68 0.05 12.12
N MET A 26 -5.43 -0.45 11.14
CA MET A 26 -5.48 0.18 9.83
C MET A 26 -6.12 1.56 9.86
N ARG A 27 -7.24 1.71 10.58
CA ARG A 27 -7.87 3.02 10.78
C ARG A 27 -6.89 4.02 11.41
N ARG A 28 -6.15 3.62 12.44
CA ARG A 28 -5.19 4.51 13.10
C ARG A 28 -4.05 4.92 12.18
N ALA A 29 -3.50 3.97 11.42
CA ALA A 29 -2.47 4.23 10.44
C ALA A 29 -2.95 5.18 9.33
N GLN A 30 -4.18 5.00 8.83
CA GLN A 30 -4.80 5.92 7.86
C GLN A 30 -4.98 7.33 8.41
N GLU A 31 -5.45 7.48 9.65
CA GLU A 31 -5.63 8.80 10.26
C GLU A 31 -4.30 9.56 10.42
N LEU A 32 -3.19 8.88 10.69
CA LEU A 32 -1.86 9.51 10.82
C LEU A 32 -1.36 10.14 9.51
N VAL A 33 -1.77 9.62 8.36
CA VAL A 33 -1.29 10.06 7.04
C VAL A 33 -2.42 10.57 6.14
N LYS A 34 -3.59 10.88 6.72
CA LYS A 34 -4.84 11.12 6.00
C LYS A 34 -4.74 12.17 4.91
N ARG A 35 -4.06 13.28 5.20
CA ARG A 35 -3.88 14.39 4.26
C ARG A 35 -3.05 13.95 3.05
N GLN A 36 -1.88 13.37 3.31
CA GLN A 36 -0.95 12.92 2.27
C GLN A 36 -1.53 11.75 1.48
N LEU A 37 -2.33 10.89 2.13
CA LEU A 37 -3.05 9.82 1.46
C LEU A 37 -4.09 10.36 0.48
N ALA A 38 -4.77 11.46 0.81
CA ALA A 38 -5.64 12.15 -0.15
C ALA A 38 -4.87 12.72 -1.35
N ASP A 39 -3.67 13.26 -1.12
CA ASP A 39 -2.78 13.74 -2.18
C ASP A 39 -2.28 12.59 -3.09
N VAL A 40 -2.03 11.40 -2.50
CA VAL A 40 -1.73 10.17 -3.26
C VAL A 40 -2.91 9.79 -4.14
N GLU A 41 -4.14 9.77 -3.61
CA GLU A 41 -5.35 9.46 -4.40
C GLU A 41 -5.58 10.47 -5.53
N ALA A 42 -5.26 11.75 -5.32
CA ALA A 42 -5.31 12.76 -6.37
C ALA A 42 -4.26 12.48 -7.47
N THR A 43 -3.04 12.11 -7.06
CA THR A 43 -1.94 11.78 -7.98
C THR A 43 -2.25 10.54 -8.81
N LEU A 44 -2.78 9.47 -8.20
CA LEU A 44 -3.14 8.22 -8.90
C LEU A 44 -4.24 8.42 -9.93
N ARG A 45 -5.16 9.37 -9.70
CA ARG A 45 -6.23 9.72 -10.64
C ARG A 45 -5.77 10.64 -11.77
N HIS A 46 -4.59 11.24 -11.65
CA HIS A 46 -4.03 12.11 -12.68
C HIS A 46 -3.30 11.29 -13.75
N LEU A 47 -4.09 10.59 -14.58
CA LEU A 47 -3.56 9.76 -15.66
C LEU A 47 -3.17 10.61 -16.87
N PRO A 48 -1.99 10.38 -17.47
CA PRO A 48 -1.60 11.03 -18.73
C PRO A 48 -2.56 10.61 -19.86
N ASP A 49 -2.44 11.24 -21.02
CA ASP A 49 -3.18 10.77 -22.21
C ASP A 49 -2.74 9.37 -22.62
N LEU A 50 -3.57 8.40 -22.23
CA LEU A 50 -3.40 6.99 -22.55
C LEU A 50 -4.11 6.67 -23.87
N GLN A 51 -3.38 5.99 -24.75
CA GLN A 51 -3.90 5.44 -25.99
C GLN A 51 -3.67 3.93 -26.00
N PRO A 52 -4.65 3.12 -26.45
CA PRO A 52 -5.97 3.50 -27.00
C PRO A 52 -6.99 3.95 -25.92
N PRO A 53 -8.14 4.59 -26.27
CA PRO A 53 -9.07 5.18 -25.28
C PRO A 53 -9.65 4.18 -24.27
N ASN A 54 -9.83 2.92 -24.67
CA ASN A 54 -10.26 1.83 -23.78
C ASN A 54 -9.21 1.50 -22.69
N LEU A 55 -7.92 1.79 -22.91
CA LEU A 55 -6.89 1.63 -21.90
C LEU A 55 -7.08 2.63 -20.75
N ARG A 56 -7.44 3.89 -21.08
CA ARG A 56 -7.73 4.91 -20.06
C ARG A 56 -8.83 4.44 -19.12
N GLN A 57 -9.97 4.03 -19.67
CA GLN A 57 -11.11 3.58 -18.85
C GLN A 57 -10.74 2.39 -17.96
N ALA A 58 -10.00 1.41 -18.51
CA ALA A 58 -9.56 0.26 -17.72
C ALA A 58 -8.65 0.66 -16.54
N VAL A 59 -7.70 1.57 -16.76
CA VAL A 59 -6.83 2.05 -15.68
C VAL A 59 -7.62 2.86 -14.65
N GLU A 60 -8.55 3.71 -15.10
CA GLU A 60 -9.43 4.47 -14.20
C GLU A 60 -10.28 3.55 -13.33
N ASP A 61 -10.89 2.51 -13.91
CA ASP A 61 -11.70 1.53 -13.19
C ASP A 61 -10.88 0.79 -12.13
N ILE A 62 -9.64 0.40 -12.45
CA ILE A 62 -8.76 -0.29 -11.51
C ILE A 62 -8.34 0.64 -10.37
N VAL A 63 -7.93 1.88 -10.68
CA VAL A 63 -7.57 2.86 -9.64
C VAL A 63 -8.78 3.17 -8.75
N ALA A 64 -9.97 3.31 -9.34
CA ALA A 64 -11.23 3.60 -8.66
C ALA A 64 -11.79 2.42 -7.87
N SER A 65 -11.48 1.17 -8.26
CA SER A 65 -11.90 -0.05 -7.53
C SER A 65 -11.39 -0.06 -6.08
N GLY A 66 -10.39 0.78 -5.80
CA GLY A 66 -9.94 1.09 -4.45
C GLY A 66 -9.01 0.02 -3.88
N GLY A 67 -8.87 0.02 -2.57
CA GLY A 67 -8.01 -0.92 -1.85
C GLY A 67 -7.75 -0.45 -0.43
N LYS A 68 -7.10 -1.29 0.38
CA LYS A 68 -6.69 -0.89 1.74
C LYS A 68 -5.57 0.17 1.73
N ARG A 69 -4.94 0.42 0.57
CA ARG A 69 -3.81 1.34 0.37
C ARG A 69 -2.66 1.13 1.35
N ILE A 70 -2.41 -0.13 1.71
CA ILE A 70 -1.38 -0.51 2.70
C ILE A 70 0.00 0.00 2.25
N ARG A 71 0.30 -0.06 0.95
CA ARG A 71 1.61 0.34 0.41
C ARG A 71 1.84 1.85 0.53
N PRO A 72 0.94 2.74 0.04
CA PRO A 72 1.01 4.17 0.32
C PRO A 72 1.14 4.50 1.80
N ILE A 73 0.32 3.87 2.64
CA ILE A 73 0.29 4.15 4.07
C ILE A 73 1.65 3.83 4.71
N ILE A 74 2.24 2.66 4.42
CA ILE A 74 3.56 2.30 4.93
C ILE A 74 4.63 3.28 4.46
N THR A 75 4.63 3.64 3.16
CA THR A 75 5.60 4.60 2.61
C THR A 75 5.51 5.95 3.30
N LEU A 76 4.30 6.48 3.51
CA LEU A 76 4.06 7.76 4.17
C LEU A 76 4.42 7.72 5.66
N LEU A 77 4.09 6.62 6.36
CA LEU A 77 4.47 6.45 7.76
C LEU A 77 5.99 6.43 7.93
N ILE A 78 6.71 5.72 7.05
CA ILE A 78 8.18 5.72 7.03
C ILE A 78 8.71 7.14 6.79
N ALA A 79 8.15 7.88 5.82
CA ALA A 79 8.53 9.29 5.61
C ALA A 79 8.30 10.13 6.88
N GLY A 80 7.19 9.91 7.60
CA GLY A 80 6.91 10.54 8.88
C GLY A 80 7.90 10.21 9.99
N MET A 81 8.48 9.01 10.00
CA MET A 81 9.54 8.65 10.96
C MET A 81 10.84 9.45 10.77
N PHE A 82 11.03 10.06 9.61
CA PHE A 82 12.19 10.90 9.27
C PHE A 82 11.82 12.38 9.11
N ASP A 83 10.67 12.80 9.65
CA ASP A 83 10.14 14.17 9.53
C ASP A 83 9.97 14.65 8.07
N GLN A 84 9.72 13.71 7.15
CA GLN A 84 9.52 13.96 5.72
C GLN A 84 8.08 13.75 5.25
N LEU A 85 7.11 13.63 6.17
CA LEU A 85 5.71 13.37 5.81
C LEU A 85 5.14 14.45 4.88
N ASP A 86 5.51 15.71 5.10
CA ASP A 86 5.03 16.85 4.30
C ASP A 86 5.88 17.12 3.06
N ASN A 87 6.92 16.32 2.83
CA ASN A 87 7.75 16.43 1.63
C ASN A 87 6.95 15.95 0.41
N PRO A 88 6.78 16.75 -0.66
CA PRO A 88 6.07 16.31 -1.86
C PRO A 88 6.61 15.01 -2.47
N ARG A 89 7.91 14.74 -2.29
CA ARG A 89 8.54 13.49 -2.74
C ARG A 89 8.00 12.26 -2.03
N ALA A 90 7.52 12.38 -0.79
CA ALA A 90 6.91 11.27 -0.07
C ALA A 90 5.58 10.85 -0.72
N VAL A 91 4.76 11.82 -1.13
CA VAL A 91 3.52 11.58 -1.90
C VAL A 91 3.85 10.99 -3.27
N SER A 92 4.82 11.55 -3.98
CA SER A 92 5.25 11.01 -5.29
C SER A 92 5.74 9.56 -5.17
N LEU A 93 6.55 9.25 -4.14
CA LEU A 93 7.04 7.89 -3.90
C LEU A 93 5.91 6.93 -3.55
N ALA A 94 5.01 7.31 -2.63
CA ALA A 94 3.86 6.51 -2.25
C ALA A 94 2.95 6.21 -3.45
N SER A 95 2.73 7.21 -4.31
CA SER A 95 1.97 7.06 -5.55
C SER A 95 2.67 6.12 -6.53
N ALA A 96 3.97 6.29 -6.76
CA ALA A 96 4.75 5.43 -7.66
C ALA A 96 4.73 3.95 -7.22
N VAL A 97 4.85 3.70 -5.92
CA VAL A 97 4.77 2.33 -5.36
C VAL A 97 3.40 1.70 -5.60
N GLU A 98 2.31 2.45 -5.40
CA GLU A 98 0.95 1.94 -5.66
C GLU A 98 0.66 1.76 -7.15
N MET A 99 1.18 2.64 -8.01
CA MET A 99 1.10 2.47 -9.46
C MET A 99 1.83 1.21 -9.91
N LEU A 100 3.03 0.95 -9.38
CA LEU A 100 3.77 -0.28 -9.68
C LEU A 100 2.97 -1.51 -9.23
N HIS A 101 2.41 -1.50 -8.02
CA HIS A 101 1.55 -2.57 -7.54
C HIS A 101 0.32 -2.80 -8.44
N THR A 102 -0.32 -1.71 -8.88
CA THR A 102 -1.47 -1.77 -9.79
C THR A 102 -1.07 -2.39 -11.12
N ALA A 103 0.11 -2.03 -11.65
CA ALA A 103 0.64 -2.60 -12.87
C ALA A 103 0.89 -4.11 -12.74
N THR A 104 1.40 -4.61 -11.60
CA THR A 104 1.58 -6.05 -11.42
C THR A 104 0.24 -6.79 -11.40
N LEU A 105 -0.78 -6.27 -10.71
CA LEU A 105 -2.11 -6.88 -10.70
C LEU A 105 -2.71 -7.03 -12.11
N VAL A 106 -2.58 -5.99 -12.94
CA VAL A 106 -3.02 -6.03 -14.34
C VAL A 106 -2.29 -7.12 -15.13
N HIS A 107 -0.98 -7.24 -14.95
CA HIS A 107 -0.19 -8.25 -15.65
C HIS A 107 -0.51 -9.66 -15.15
N ASP A 108 -0.73 -9.83 -13.84
CA ASP A 108 -1.14 -11.09 -13.24
C ASP A 108 -2.49 -11.54 -13.80
N ASP A 109 -3.48 -10.65 -13.86
CA ASP A 109 -4.81 -10.95 -14.44
C ASP A 109 -4.74 -11.36 -15.92
N LEU A 110 -3.84 -10.74 -16.69
CA LEU A 110 -3.59 -11.11 -18.09
C LEU A 110 -2.97 -12.51 -18.19
N ILE A 111 -1.99 -12.82 -17.35
CA ILE A 111 -1.25 -14.09 -17.36
C ILE A 111 -2.13 -15.24 -16.87
N ASP A 112 -2.91 -15.02 -15.81
CA ASP A 112 -3.72 -16.04 -15.14
C ASP A 112 -4.95 -16.44 -15.98
N GLY A 113 -5.22 -15.76 -17.09
CA GLY A 113 -6.40 -16.02 -17.89
C GLY A 113 -7.69 -15.86 -17.08
N SER A 114 -7.65 -15.07 -15.99
CA SER A 114 -8.76 -14.81 -15.08
C SER A 114 -9.93 -14.05 -15.74
N LEU A 115 -9.80 -13.79 -17.05
CA LEU A 115 -10.89 -13.80 -18.04
C LEU A 115 -11.61 -15.16 -18.07
N VAL A 116 -12.17 -15.61 -16.95
CA VAL A 116 -13.38 -16.41 -16.98
C VAL A 116 -14.42 -15.54 -17.68
N ARG A 117 -14.54 -15.71 -19.01
CA ARG A 117 -15.82 -15.57 -19.70
C ARG A 117 -16.75 -16.50 -18.94
N ARG A 118 -17.49 -15.90 -17.98
CA ARG A 118 -18.68 -16.41 -17.27
C ARG A 118 -19.19 -17.65 -17.99
N GLY A 119 -19.35 -18.80 -17.32
CA GLY A 119 -19.82 -20.08 -17.89
C GLY A 119 -21.06 -20.01 -18.82
N ALA A 120 -20.89 -19.37 -19.97
CA ALA A 120 -21.87 -18.91 -20.94
C ALA A 120 -21.06 -18.46 -22.16
N ALA A 121 -21.24 -19.20 -23.25
CA ALA A 121 -20.63 -18.91 -24.54
C ALA A 121 -20.87 -17.45 -24.94
N ALA A 122 -19.80 -16.75 -25.30
CA ALA A 122 -19.93 -15.46 -25.96
C ALA A 122 -20.48 -15.70 -27.36
N ARG A 123 -21.60 -15.04 -27.67
CA ARG A 123 -22.06 -14.79 -29.03
C ARG A 123 -21.16 -13.78 -29.72
#